data_AF-A0A7J6K0Z9-F1
#
_entry.id   AF-A0A7J6K0Z9-F1
#
_cell.length_a   1.000
_cell.length_b   1.000
_cell.length_c   1.000
_cell.angle_alpha   90.00
_cell.angle_beta   90.00
_cell.angle_gamma   90.00
#
_symmetry.space_group_name_H-M   'P 1'
#
loop_
_entity.id
_entity.type
_entity.pdbx_description
1 polymer ?
#
loop_
_entity_poly.entity_id
_entity_poly.type
_entity_poly.pdbx_seq_one_letter_code
_entity_poly.pdbx_strand_id
1 'polypeptide(L)'
;MPCDRTADFLAFAERASPGAISQARELRSRTVRHADNSFNASAAEIGTQLHRTSLKLKELAKFARQRSIYNDRTAQTQDLTYEIKKSITELNCKIDYLEQIAKDSGSEGQSRQHYNTMVDMLKGRLLDVTKEFKDVLLLRTENMKKQDERRNLYSFAGSLNPSSSAYGKSSGDYDLEGGEKTQLVAQRDSSSYAQSRAEAVENVQRVIGELATIFQRVATMISHQDEMIQRIDQDIDTSMHNIRQGQTELLNYFNRISSNRALILKVFAILFTFIVFFVFFLS
;
A
#
# COMPACT_ATOMS: atom_id res chain seq x y z
N MET A 1 -33.14 -8.29 -2.14
CA MET A 1 -32.02 -8.74 -3.00
C MET A 1 -32.13 -8.02 -4.33
N PRO A 2 -31.20 -7.13 -4.72
CA PRO A 2 -31.22 -6.55 -6.06
C PRO A 2 -30.88 -7.67 -7.05
N CYS A 3 -31.87 -8.10 -7.84
CA CYS A 3 -31.65 -9.08 -8.89
C CYS A 3 -30.81 -8.44 -10.01
N ASP A 4 -29.76 -9.14 -10.44
CA ASP A 4 -28.94 -8.74 -11.57
C ASP A 4 -29.80 -8.70 -12.86
N ARG A 5 -30.02 -7.50 -13.40
CA ARG A 5 -30.83 -7.26 -14.63
C ARG A 5 -29.95 -7.05 -15.86
N THR A 6 -28.66 -7.38 -15.77
CA THR A 6 -27.73 -7.20 -16.88
C THR A 6 -28.16 -7.99 -18.11
N ALA A 7 -28.70 -9.20 -17.92
CA ALA A 7 -29.20 -10.04 -19.00
C ALA A 7 -30.43 -9.42 -19.72
N ASP A 8 -31.39 -8.90 -18.96
CA ASP A 8 -32.59 -8.25 -19.51
C ASP A 8 -32.22 -6.99 -20.31
N PHE A 9 -31.26 -6.21 -19.78
CA PHE A 9 -30.74 -5.03 -20.46
C PHE A 9 -30.05 -5.39 -21.79
N LEU A 10 -29.21 -6.42 -21.81
CA LEU A 10 -28.52 -6.86 -23.03
C LEU A 10 -29.52 -7.39 -24.06
N ALA A 11 -30.52 -8.17 -23.64
CA ALA A 11 -31.57 -8.65 -24.52
C ALA A 11 -32.39 -7.50 -25.13
N PHE A 12 -32.69 -6.47 -24.33
CA PHE A 12 -33.37 -5.27 -24.82
C PHE A 12 -32.49 -4.44 -25.77
N ALA A 13 -31.20 -4.27 -25.45
CA ALA A 13 -30.27 -3.52 -26.28
C ALA A 13 -30.06 -4.16 -27.66
N GLU A 14 -29.92 -5.49 -27.73
CA GLU A 14 -29.80 -6.22 -29.00
C GLU A 14 -31.08 -6.12 -29.83
N ARG A 15 -32.24 -6.14 -29.18
CA ARG A 15 -33.54 -5.96 -29.84
C ARG A 15 -33.76 -4.53 -30.35
N ALA A 16 -33.27 -3.54 -29.62
CA ALA A 16 -33.38 -2.13 -30.00
C ALA A 16 -32.35 -1.71 -31.07
N SER A 17 -31.17 -2.33 -31.07
CA SER A 17 -30.10 -2.07 -32.05
C SER A 17 -29.29 -3.35 -32.34
N PRO A 18 -29.72 -4.14 -33.34
CA PRO A 18 -29.04 -5.39 -33.70
C PRO A 18 -27.58 -5.14 -34.09
N GLY A 19 -26.64 -5.89 -33.50
CA GLY A 19 -25.20 -5.74 -33.76
C GLY A 19 -24.49 -4.63 -32.97
N ALA A 20 -25.21 -3.82 -32.18
CA ALA A 20 -24.60 -2.81 -31.32
C ALA A 20 -23.75 -3.43 -30.21
N ILE A 21 -24.11 -4.60 -29.69
CA ILE A 21 -23.33 -5.29 -28.65
C ILE A 21 -21.99 -5.77 -29.23
N SER A 22 -22.00 -6.29 -30.45
CA SER A 22 -20.78 -6.72 -31.17
C SER A 22 -19.87 -5.52 -31.49
N GLN A 23 -20.43 -4.42 -32.01
CA GLN A 23 -19.69 -3.17 -32.25
C GLN A 23 -19.15 -2.55 -30.96
N ALA A 24 -19.94 -2.50 -29.88
CA ALA A 24 -19.50 -1.98 -28.59
C ALA A 24 -18.38 -2.84 -27.99
N ARG A 25 -18.43 -4.17 -28.18
CA ARG A 25 -17.38 -5.09 -27.75
C ARG A 25 -16.09 -4.89 -28.53
N GLU A 26 -16.20 -4.65 -29.84
CA GLU A 26 -15.07 -4.37 -30.72
C GLU A 26 -14.43 -3.00 -30.43
N LEU A 27 -15.25 -1.96 -30.20
CA LEU A 27 -14.80 -0.63 -29.77
C LEU A 27 -14.14 -0.66 -28.39
N ARG A 28 -14.74 -1.33 -27.41
CA ARG A 28 -14.16 -1.49 -26.05
C ARG A 28 -12.84 -2.26 -26.07
N SER A 29 -12.66 -3.16 -27.03
CA SER A 29 -11.39 -3.86 -27.25
C SER A 29 -10.29 -2.96 -27.82
N ARG A 30 -10.66 -1.89 -28.54
CA ARG A 30 -9.73 -0.91 -29.12
C ARG A 30 -9.38 0.22 -28.17
N THR A 31 -10.32 0.71 -27.36
CA THR A 31 -10.10 1.90 -26.52
C THR A 31 -9.29 1.62 -25.23
N VAL A 32 -9.26 0.37 -24.74
CA VAL A 32 -8.63 0.01 -23.46
C VAL A 32 -7.11 -0.26 -23.55
N ARG A 33 -6.54 -0.38 -24.75
CA ARG A 33 -5.36 -1.26 -24.92
C ARG A 33 -4.09 -0.51 -25.31
N HIS A 34 -3.32 -0.10 -24.29
CA HIS A 34 -1.92 -0.53 -24.07
C HIS A 34 -1.26 0.29 -22.95
N ALA A 35 -1.48 1.61 -22.90
CA ALA A 35 -0.91 2.49 -21.87
C ALA A 35 -1.58 2.31 -20.50
N ASP A 36 -2.91 2.23 -20.47
CA ASP A 36 -3.67 1.97 -19.24
C ASP A 36 -3.31 0.60 -18.66
N ASN A 37 -3.02 -0.38 -19.52
CA ASN A 37 -2.69 -1.72 -19.09
C ASN A 37 -1.26 -1.83 -18.52
N SER A 38 -0.29 -1.08 -19.07
CA SER A 38 1.08 -1.06 -18.52
C SER A 38 1.16 -0.29 -17.21
N PHE A 39 0.50 0.87 -17.10
CA PHE A 39 0.41 1.62 -15.85
C PHE A 39 -0.24 0.78 -14.75
N ASN A 40 -1.43 0.21 -15.02
CA ASN A 40 -2.16 -0.58 -14.04
C ASN A 40 -1.39 -1.85 -13.63
N ALA A 41 -0.69 -2.50 -14.57
CA ALA A 41 0.17 -3.65 -14.25
C ALA A 41 1.33 -3.25 -13.32
N SER A 42 2.03 -2.16 -13.62
CA SER A 42 3.11 -1.65 -12.76
C SER A 42 2.60 -1.19 -11.39
N ALA A 43 1.47 -0.50 -11.33
CA ALA A 43 0.85 -0.08 -10.07
C ALA A 43 0.46 -1.28 -9.20
N ALA A 44 -0.12 -2.34 -9.80
CA ALA A 44 -0.44 -3.58 -9.10
C ALA A 44 0.82 -4.29 -8.59
N GLU A 45 1.86 -4.39 -9.41
CA GLU A 45 3.14 -4.97 -9.01
C GLU A 45 3.75 -4.24 -7.81
N ILE A 46 3.83 -2.91 -7.87
CA ILE A 46 4.31 -2.06 -6.76
C ILE A 46 3.46 -2.30 -5.51
N GLY A 47 2.13 -2.34 -5.64
CA GLY A 47 1.23 -2.64 -4.53
C GLY A 47 1.52 -3.99 -3.86
N THR A 48 1.78 -5.04 -4.64
CA THR A 48 2.14 -6.37 -4.10
C THR A 48 3.52 -6.36 -3.43
N GLN A 49 4.51 -5.69 -4.03
CA GLN A 49 5.85 -5.58 -3.46
C GLN A 49 5.82 -4.80 -2.15
N LEU A 50 5.04 -3.71 -2.08
CA LEU A 50 4.86 -2.91 -0.88
C LEU A 50 4.19 -3.70 0.25
N HIS A 51 3.19 -4.53 -0.07
CA HIS A 51 2.58 -5.41 0.91
C HIS A 51 3.58 -6.44 1.45
N ARG A 52 4.39 -7.06 0.59
CA ARG A 52 5.45 -7.99 1.00
C ARG A 52 6.49 -7.32 1.89
N THR A 53 6.91 -6.10 1.55
CA THR A 53 7.83 -5.32 2.38
C THR A 53 7.23 -5.00 3.75
N SER A 54 5.95 -4.64 3.82
CA SER A 54 5.24 -4.44 5.09
C SER A 54 5.20 -5.72 5.95
N LEU A 55 5.02 -6.90 5.34
CA LEU A 55 5.06 -8.18 6.08
C LEU A 55 6.45 -8.46 6.68
N LYS A 56 7.52 -8.27 5.89
CA LYS A 56 8.90 -8.39 6.37
C LYS A 56 9.21 -7.39 7.48
N LEU A 57 8.70 -6.17 7.36
CA LEU A 57 8.84 -5.14 8.39
C LEU A 57 8.15 -5.55 9.70
N LYS A 58 6.97 -6.15 9.64
CA LYS A 58 6.30 -6.70 10.84
C LYS A 58 7.12 -7.81 11.49
N GLU A 59 7.78 -8.64 10.70
CA GLU A 59 8.68 -9.68 11.21
C GLU A 59 9.93 -9.07 11.86
N LEU A 60 10.57 -8.10 11.20
CA LEU A 60 11.68 -7.34 11.76
C LEU A 60 11.27 -6.65 13.08
N ALA A 61 10.07 -6.07 13.15
CA ALA A 61 9.54 -5.45 14.37
C ALA A 61 9.43 -6.45 15.52
N LYS A 62 9.11 -7.72 15.25
CA LYS A 62 9.12 -8.78 16.28
C LYS A 62 10.54 -9.03 16.80
N PHE A 63 11.53 -9.12 15.92
CA PHE A 63 12.93 -9.31 16.33
C PHE A 63 13.50 -8.10 17.06
N ALA A 64 13.19 -6.89 16.60
CA ALA A 64 13.61 -5.65 17.24
C ALA A 64 13.07 -5.53 18.67
N ARG A 65 11.86 -6.06 18.95
CA ARG A 65 11.24 -6.07 20.29
C ARG A 65 11.77 -7.20 21.19
N GLN A 66 12.38 -8.26 20.64
CA GLN A 66 12.91 -9.35 21.44
C GLN A 66 14.16 -8.90 22.21
N ARG A 67 14.12 -8.99 23.55
CA ARG A 67 15.17 -8.53 24.47
C ARG A 67 16.06 -9.65 25.03
N SER A 68 16.03 -10.86 24.44
CA SER A 68 16.70 -12.02 25.02
C SER A 68 18.21 -11.95 24.83
N ILE A 69 18.97 -12.10 25.92
CA ILE A 69 20.44 -12.10 25.94
C ILE A 69 21.01 -13.40 25.36
N TYR A 70 20.21 -14.48 25.35
CA TYR A 70 20.65 -15.84 24.98
C TYR A 70 20.28 -16.25 23.55
N ASN A 71 19.56 -15.41 22.81
CA ASN A 71 19.17 -15.71 21.43
C ASN A 71 19.32 -14.43 20.59
N ASP A 72 20.57 -14.02 20.37
CA ASP A 72 20.85 -12.82 19.62
C ASP A 72 20.64 -13.03 18.11
N ARG A 73 19.46 -12.64 17.63
CA ARG A 73 19.09 -12.70 16.21
C ARG A 73 19.64 -11.51 15.42
N THR A 74 20.83 -10.99 15.80
CA THR A 74 21.46 -9.84 15.14
C THR A 74 21.66 -10.11 13.64
N ALA A 75 22.12 -11.29 13.24
CA ALA A 75 22.29 -11.66 11.84
C ALA A 75 20.97 -11.58 11.05
N GLN A 76 19.91 -12.26 11.51
CA GLN A 76 18.59 -12.24 10.85
C GLN A 76 17.98 -10.83 10.79
N THR A 77 18.18 -10.05 11.85
CA THR A 77 17.73 -8.64 11.91
C THR A 77 18.46 -7.82 10.87
N GLN A 78 19.77 -8.03 10.71
CA GLN A 78 20.60 -7.34 9.74
C GLN A 78 20.23 -7.72 8.30
N ASP A 79 20.02 -9.01 8.03
CA ASP A 79 19.59 -9.51 6.73
C ASP A 79 18.24 -8.90 6.31
N LEU A 80 17.24 -8.95 7.21
CA LEU A 80 15.94 -8.33 6.98
C LEU A 80 16.04 -6.81 6.82
N THR A 81 16.93 -6.15 7.56
CA THR A 81 17.17 -4.71 7.43
C THR A 81 17.68 -4.36 6.04
N TYR A 82 18.66 -5.11 5.51
CA TYR A 82 19.16 -4.88 4.16
C TYR A 82 18.12 -5.21 3.08
N GLU A 83 17.35 -6.28 3.27
CA GLU A 83 16.32 -6.68 2.31
C GLU A 83 15.16 -5.66 2.24
N ILE A 84 14.71 -5.16 3.40
CA ILE A 84 13.70 -4.11 3.49
C ILE A 84 14.23 -2.80 2.91
N LYS A 85 15.46 -2.40 3.26
CA LYS A 85 16.13 -1.23 2.65
C LYS A 85 16.13 -1.32 1.13
N LYS A 86 16.63 -2.42 0.58
CA LYS A 86 16.68 -2.66 -0.87
C LYS A 86 15.27 -2.55 -1.48
N SER A 87 14.29 -3.18 -0.86
CA SER A 87 12.90 -3.13 -1.32
C SER A 87 12.32 -1.72 -1.31
N ILE A 88 12.57 -0.92 -0.27
CA ILE A 88 12.11 0.48 -0.17
C ILE A 88 12.75 1.34 -1.27
N THR A 89 14.05 1.18 -1.51
CA THR A 89 14.75 1.91 -2.58
C THR A 89 14.20 1.52 -3.96
N GLU A 90 13.99 0.23 -4.21
CA GLU A 90 13.39 -0.25 -5.47
C GLU A 90 11.96 0.25 -5.65
N LEU A 91 11.14 0.20 -4.60
CA LEU A 91 9.77 0.74 -4.60
C LEU A 91 9.76 2.24 -4.91
N ASN A 92 10.66 3.00 -4.30
CA ASN A 92 10.79 4.43 -4.55
C ASN A 92 11.13 4.71 -6.02
N CYS A 93 12.11 4.00 -6.59
CA CYS A 93 12.46 4.14 -8.02
C CYS A 93 11.29 3.75 -8.95
N LYS A 94 10.57 2.66 -8.63
CA LYS A 94 9.41 2.22 -9.43
C LYS A 94 8.26 3.22 -9.37
N ILE A 95 8.01 3.82 -8.20
CA ILE A 95 6.98 4.86 -8.03
C ILE A 95 7.37 6.14 -8.79
N ASP A 96 8.63 6.56 -8.74
CA ASP A 96 9.12 7.70 -9.53
C ASP A 96 8.94 7.46 -11.04
N TYR A 97 9.22 6.25 -11.52
CA TYR A 97 8.97 5.86 -12.91
C TYR A 97 7.47 5.83 -13.26
N LEU A 98 6.64 5.29 -12.36
CA LEU A 98 5.19 5.27 -12.53
C LEU A 98 4.60 6.69 -12.60
N GLU A 99 5.13 7.62 -11.81
CA GLU A 99 4.76 9.03 -11.85
C GLU A 99 5.12 9.69 -13.19
N GLN A 100 6.27 9.34 -13.78
CA GLN A 100 6.63 9.82 -15.12
C GLN A 100 5.62 9.33 -16.17
N ILE A 101 5.22 8.05 -16.13
CA ILE A 101 4.18 7.52 -17.02
C ILE A 101 2.84 8.25 -16.84
N ALA A 102 2.47 8.57 -15.59
CA ALA A 102 1.26 9.34 -15.30
C ALA A 102 1.33 10.77 -15.86
N LYS A 103 2.50 11.41 -15.82
CA LYS A 103 2.73 12.77 -16.37
C LYS A 103 2.77 12.80 -17.89
N ASP A 104 3.38 11.79 -18.51
CA ASP A 104 3.54 11.66 -19.95
C ASP A 104 2.28 11.10 -20.64
N SER A 105 1.36 10.51 -19.86
CA SER A 105 0.03 10.17 -20.34
C SER A 105 -0.70 11.45 -20.76
N GLY A 106 -0.70 11.73 -22.07
CA GLY A 106 -1.45 12.80 -22.73
C GLY A 106 -2.96 12.59 -22.74
N SER A 107 -3.49 11.75 -21.84
CA SER A 107 -4.92 11.55 -21.66
C SER A 107 -5.48 12.72 -20.86
N GLU A 108 -6.31 13.56 -21.49
CA GLU A 108 -6.99 14.67 -20.80
C GLU A 108 -8.13 14.17 -19.91
N GLY A 109 -8.28 14.79 -18.74
CA GLY A 109 -9.41 14.58 -17.82
C GLY A 109 -9.20 13.46 -16.79
N GLN A 110 -10.11 12.48 -16.80
CA GLN A 110 -10.33 11.52 -15.71
C GLN A 110 -9.21 10.48 -15.55
N SER A 111 -8.64 9.97 -16.64
CA SER A 111 -7.60 8.92 -16.57
C SER A 111 -6.31 9.43 -15.92
N ARG A 112 -5.90 10.66 -16.25
CA ARG A 112 -4.71 11.29 -15.64
C ARG A 112 -4.90 11.57 -14.16
N GLN A 113 -6.09 12.00 -13.75
CA GLN A 113 -6.42 12.18 -12.33
C GLN A 113 -6.37 10.85 -11.58
N HIS A 114 -6.98 9.80 -12.13
CA HIS A 114 -6.91 8.44 -11.56
C HIS A 114 -5.45 7.95 -11.41
N TYR A 115 -4.59 8.20 -12.40
CA TYR A 115 -3.17 7.84 -12.32
C TYR A 115 -2.43 8.61 -11.23
N ASN A 116 -2.65 9.91 -11.11
CA ASN A 116 -2.08 10.72 -10.04
C ASN A 116 -2.54 10.21 -8.66
N THR A 117 -3.84 10.00 -8.47
CA THR A 117 -4.39 9.48 -7.20
C THR A 117 -3.80 8.11 -6.84
N MET A 118 -3.63 7.21 -7.82
CA MET A 118 -3.00 5.90 -7.59
C MET A 118 -1.52 6.04 -7.19
N VAL A 119 -0.77 6.92 -7.88
CA VAL A 119 0.62 7.22 -7.54
C VAL A 119 0.72 7.79 -6.11
N ASP A 120 -0.17 8.69 -5.74
CA ASP A 120 -0.17 9.35 -4.43
C ASP A 120 -0.53 8.37 -3.31
N MET A 121 -1.49 7.47 -3.55
CA MET A 121 -1.80 6.38 -2.63
C MET A 121 -0.58 5.47 -2.40
N LEU A 122 0.15 5.13 -3.47
CA LEU A 122 1.35 4.29 -3.36
C LEU A 122 2.46 5.01 -2.59
N LYS A 123 2.65 6.32 -2.84
CA LYS A 123 3.61 7.16 -2.09
C LYS A 123 3.27 7.23 -0.61
N GLY A 124 2.00 7.46 -0.26
CA GLY A 124 1.54 7.49 1.13
C GLY A 124 1.83 6.17 1.85
N ARG A 125 1.50 5.03 1.23
CA ARG A 125 1.81 3.73 1.80
C ARG A 125 3.32 3.47 1.91
N LEU A 126 4.13 3.95 0.97
CA LEU A 126 5.59 3.82 1.04
C LEU A 126 6.14 4.66 2.20
N LEU A 127 5.61 5.86 2.40
CA LEU A 127 5.97 6.72 3.53
C LEU A 127 5.67 6.04 4.86
N ASP A 128 4.48 5.43 5.00
CA ASP A 128 4.10 4.71 6.21
C ASP A 128 5.05 3.54 6.51
N VAL A 129 5.35 2.70 5.50
CA VAL A 129 6.31 1.59 5.64
C VAL A 129 7.71 2.12 5.99
N THR A 130 8.14 3.22 5.38
CA THR A 130 9.45 3.83 5.66
C THR A 130 9.53 4.40 7.08
N LYS A 131 8.44 5.01 7.56
CA LYS A 131 8.33 5.52 8.93
C LYS A 131 8.36 4.38 9.95
N GLU A 132 7.54 3.35 9.75
CA GLU A 132 7.53 2.17 10.62
C GLU A 132 8.91 1.47 10.62
N PHE A 133 9.59 1.40 9.47
CA PHE A 133 10.94 0.85 9.38
C PHE A 133 11.95 1.65 10.18
N LYS A 134 11.94 2.97 10.06
CA LYS A 134 12.78 3.87 10.88
C LYS A 134 12.52 3.64 12.37
N ASP A 135 11.27 3.59 12.80
CA ASP A 135 10.90 3.42 14.21
C ASP A 135 11.38 2.08 14.77
N VAL A 136 11.27 1.00 13.97
CA VAL A 136 11.78 -0.34 14.32
C VAL A 136 13.30 -0.34 14.46
N LEU A 137 14.01 0.32 13.56
CA LEU A 137 15.47 0.43 13.62
C LEU A 137 15.93 1.23 14.85
N LEU A 138 15.27 2.35 15.16
CA LEU A 138 15.53 3.13 16.37
C LEU A 138 15.31 2.31 17.63
N LEU A 139 14.19 1.58 17.71
CA LEU A 139 13.89 0.69 18.82
C LEU A 139 14.96 -0.40 18.97
N ARG A 140 15.45 -0.95 17.85
CA ARG A 140 16.53 -1.95 17.87
C ARG A 140 17.82 -1.35 18.41
N THR A 141 18.23 -0.16 17.93
CA THR A 141 19.42 0.54 18.45
C THR A 141 19.31 0.77 19.95
N GLU A 142 18.15 1.22 20.42
CA GLU A 142 17.90 1.44 21.85
C GLU A 142 18.00 0.14 22.66
N ASN A 143 17.39 -0.95 22.17
CA ASN A 143 17.44 -2.24 22.85
C ASN A 143 18.87 -2.80 22.89
N MET A 144 19.65 -2.66 21.81
CA MET A 144 21.06 -3.06 21.78
C MET A 144 21.90 -2.26 22.79
N LYS A 145 21.69 -0.94 22.87
CA LYS A 145 22.39 -0.07 23.83
C LYS A 145 22.08 -0.48 25.27
N LYS A 146 20.81 -0.65 25.62
CA LYS A 146 20.39 -1.09 26.97
C LYS A 146 20.94 -2.46 27.34
N GLN A 147 20.99 -3.37 26.37
CA GLN A 147 21.56 -4.70 26.59
C GLN A 147 23.08 -4.63 26.82
N ASP A 148 23.79 -3.76 26.10
CA ASP A 148 25.21 -3.55 26.30
C ASP A 148 25.50 -2.89 27.65
N GLU A 149 24.76 -1.85 28.02
CA GLU A 149 24.86 -1.22 29.35
C GLU A 149 24.66 -2.22 30.48
N ARG A 150 23.57 -3.02 30.42
CA ARG A 150 23.32 -4.08 31.41
C ARG A 150 24.48 -5.05 31.48
N ARG A 151 25.00 -5.49 30.32
CA ARG A 151 26.11 -6.43 30.29
C ARG A 151 27.37 -5.82 30.87
N ASN A 152 27.69 -4.56 30.58
CA ASN A 152 28.85 -3.88 31.15
C ASN A 152 28.77 -3.77 32.68
N LEU A 153 27.56 -3.57 33.24
CA LEU A 153 27.33 -3.64 34.69
C LEU A 153 27.61 -5.04 35.27
N TYR A 154 27.21 -6.12 34.58
CA TYR A 154 27.37 -7.49 35.09
C TYR A 154 28.69 -8.16 34.69
N SER A 155 29.37 -7.72 33.63
CA SER A 155 30.66 -8.26 33.18
C SER A 155 31.82 -7.76 34.02
N PHE A 156 31.68 -6.57 34.63
CA PHE A 156 32.68 -6.03 35.56
C PHE A 156 32.56 -6.63 36.98
N ALA A 157 31.38 -7.11 37.37
CA ALA A 157 31.16 -7.74 38.68
C ALA A 157 31.82 -9.12 38.83
N GLY A 158 32.32 -9.73 37.74
CA GLY A 158 33.11 -10.97 37.79
C GLY A 158 34.58 -10.78 38.17
N SER A 159 35.03 -9.54 38.44
CA SER A 159 36.44 -9.21 38.73
C SER A 159 36.67 -8.63 40.14
N LEU A 160 35.67 -8.62 41.03
CA LEU A 160 35.86 -8.19 42.42
C LEU A 160 36.09 -9.39 43.35
N ASN A 161 37.37 -9.69 43.52
CA ASN A 161 38.10 -10.20 44.68
C ASN A 161 37.45 -11.22 45.65
N PRO A 162 38.13 -12.36 45.93
CA PRO A 162 37.80 -13.27 47.02
C PRO A 162 38.34 -12.72 48.33
N SER A 163 37.56 -11.94 49.09
CA SER A 163 37.92 -11.62 50.48
C SER A 163 36.74 -11.09 51.27
N SER A 164 35.99 -12.01 51.88
CA SER A 164 35.54 -11.89 53.27
C SER A 164 34.68 -13.10 53.65
N SER A 165 35.32 -14.15 54.17
CA SER A 165 34.77 -15.01 55.23
C SER A 165 35.94 -15.74 55.87
N ALA A 166 36.70 -15.00 56.68
CA ALA A 166 37.42 -15.59 57.79
C ALA A 166 36.36 -16.13 58.76
N TYR A 167 36.28 -17.46 58.88
CA TYR A 167 35.83 -18.30 60.00
C TYR A 167 35.21 -19.58 59.44
N GLY A 168 35.99 -20.67 59.42
CA GLY A 168 35.50 -21.98 59.00
C GLY A 168 36.61 -22.96 58.66
N LYS A 169 37.46 -23.29 59.62
CA LYS A 169 38.43 -24.39 59.51
C LYS A 169 37.66 -25.72 59.51
N SER A 170 37.56 -26.39 58.37
CA SER A 170 37.24 -27.82 58.32
C SER A 170 38.02 -28.48 57.19
N SER A 171 38.80 -29.49 57.58
CA SER A 171 39.54 -30.40 56.73
C SER A 171 38.61 -31.07 55.73
N GLY A 172 38.94 -31.00 54.45
CA GLY A 172 38.20 -31.63 53.35
C GLY A 172 39.01 -31.50 52.07
N ASP A 173 39.71 -32.58 51.74
CA ASP A 173 40.47 -32.80 50.52
C ASP A 173 39.51 -32.83 49.33
N TYR A 174 39.46 -31.74 48.56
CA TYR A 174 38.82 -31.68 47.24
C TYR A 174 39.72 -30.86 46.32
N ASP A 175 40.39 -31.54 45.38
CA ASP A 175 41.13 -30.92 44.29
C ASP A 175 40.18 -30.06 43.44
N LEU A 176 40.33 -28.74 43.50
CA LEU A 176 39.57 -27.76 42.72
C LEU A 176 40.47 -27.09 41.68
N GLU A 177 41.17 -27.89 40.87
CA GLU A 177 41.98 -27.43 39.74
C GLU A 177 41.11 -27.22 38.48
N GLY A 178 40.28 -26.17 38.48
CA GLY A 178 39.40 -25.88 37.33
C GLY A 178 38.97 -24.43 37.13
N GLY A 179 39.32 -23.51 38.05
CA GLY A 179 38.80 -22.14 38.05
C GLY A 179 39.49 -21.15 37.11
N GLU A 180 40.78 -21.33 36.81
CA GLU A 180 41.58 -20.28 36.15
C GLU A 180 41.41 -20.21 34.63
N LYS A 181 41.07 -21.33 33.98
CA LYS A 181 40.89 -21.37 32.51
C LYS A 181 39.53 -20.86 32.03
N THR A 182 38.53 -20.78 32.91
CA THR A 182 37.17 -20.33 32.55
C THR A 182 37.07 -18.80 32.43
N GLN A 183 37.89 -18.05 33.17
CA GLN A 183 37.81 -16.59 33.20
C GLN A 183 38.39 -15.92 31.93
N LEU A 184 39.48 -16.47 31.38
CA LEU A 184 40.10 -15.97 30.14
C LEU A 184 39.25 -16.26 28.88
N VAL A 185 38.50 -17.36 28.87
CA VAL A 185 37.59 -17.70 27.76
C VAL A 185 36.35 -16.81 27.79
N ALA A 186 35.77 -16.57 28.97
CA ALA A 186 34.63 -15.67 29.13
C ALA A 186 34.95 -14.22 28.71
N GLN A 187 36.19 -13.77 28.87
CA GLN A 187 36.61 -12.42 28.48
C GLN A 187 36.84 -12.28 26.96
N ARG A 188 37.32 -13.34 26.28
CA ARG A 188 37.49 -13.36 24.81
C ARG A 188 36.15 -13.41 24.05
N ASP A 189 35.20 -14.21 24.51
CA ASP A 189 33.85 -14.22 23.92
C ASP A 189 33.11 -12.90 24.18
N SER A 190 33.45 -12.22 25.27
CA SER A 190 32.85 -10.93 25.61
C SER A 190 33.25 -9.79 24.70
N SER A 191 34.52 -9.72 24.29
CA SER A 191 35.02 -8.66 23.40
C SER A 191 34.57 -8.85 21.95
N SER A 192 34.60 -10.07 21.42
CA SER A 192 34.11 -10.39 20.06
C SER A 192 32.65 -9.98 19.87
N TYR A 193 31.80 -10.34 20.83
CA TYR A 193 30.37 -10.01 20.79
C TYR A 193 30.07 -8.50 20.95
N ALA A 194 30.88 -7.78 21.72
CA ALA A 194 30.77 -6.32 21.82
C ALA A 194 31.08 -5.65 20.48
N GLN A 195 32.11 -6.13 19.78
CA GLN A 195 32.53 -5.57 18.49
C GLN A 195 31.49 -5.80 17.38
N SER A 196 30.95 -7.02 17.23
CA SER A 196 29.91 -7.29 16.23
C SER A 196 28.63 -6.46 16.43
N ARG A 197 28.32 -6.10 17.68
CA ARG A 197 27.16 -5.25 17.99
C ARG A 197 27.42 -3.78 17.70
N ALA A 198 28.61 -3.28 17.98
CA ALA A 198 28.99 -1.91 17.63
C ALA A 198 28.90 -1.71 16.12
N GLU A 199 29.41 -2.66 15.34
CA GLU A 199 29.28 -2.68 13.88
C GLU A 199 27.82 -2.72 13.42
N ALA A 200 26.99 -3.59 14.01
CA ALA A 200 25.58 -3.68 13.68
C ALA A 200 24.82 -2.38 13.99
N VAL A 201 25.12 -1.71 15.12
CA VAL A 201 24.52 -0.40 15.45
C VAL A 201 24.96 0.67 14.46
N GLU A 202 26.25 0.73 14.10
CA GLU A 202 26.76 1.67 13.10
C GLU A 202 26.07 1.46 11.75
N ASN A 203 25.92 0.20 11.33
CA ASN A 203 25.22 -0.15 10.10
C ASN A 203 23.75 0.30 10.15
N VAL A 204 23.05 0.08 11.26
CA VAL A 204 21.67 0.55 11.44
C VAL A 204 21.60 2.09 11.34
N GLN A 205 22.54 2.82 11.95
CA GLN A 205 22.59 4.28 11.85
C GLN A 205 22.82 4.76 10.42
N ARG A 206 23.70 4.10 9.66
CA ARG A 206 23.91 4.37 8.23
C ARG A 206 22.60 4.18 7.45
N VAL A 207 21.89 3.07 7.69
CA VAL A 207 20.59 2.80 7.05
C VAL A 207 19.56 3.87 7.41
N ILE A 208 19.47 4.30 8.67
CA ILE A 208 18.56 5.39 9.09
C ILE A 208 18.88 6.69 8.36
N GLY A 209 20.16 7.04 8.21
CA GLY A 209 20.60 8.22 7.47
C GLY A 209 20.20 8.19 6.00
N GLU A 210 20.42 7.05 5.33
CA GLU A 210 20.00 6.87 3.95
C GLU A 210 18.47 6.93 3.81
N LEU A 211 17.72 6.32 4.72
CA LEU A 211 16.25 6.37 4.73
C LEU A 211 15.74 7.79 4.98
N ALA A 212 16.44 8.62 5.74
CA ALA A 212 16.05 10.00 5.95
C ALA A 212 16.01 10.78 4.63
N THR A 213 16.90 10.48 3.67
CA THR A 213 16.88 11.11 2.35
C THR A 213 15.66 10.68 1.52
N ILE A 214 15.32 9.38 1.53
CA ILE A 214 14.12 8.84 0.87
C ILE A 214 12.86 9.42 1.52
N PHE A 215 12.82 9.43 2.86
CA PHE A 215 11.74 9.99 3.65
C PHE A 215 11.51 11.46 3.32
N GLN A 216 12.58 12.27 3.26
CA GLN A 216 12.44 13.69 2.92
C GLN A 216 11.88 13.87 1.51
N ARG A 217 12.35 13.09 0.53
CA ARG A 217 11.86 13.15 -0.84
C ARG A 217 10.39 12.76 -0.95
N VAL A 218 9.99 11.63 -0.35
CA VAL A 218 8.59 11.16 -0.34
C VAL A 218 7.69 12.11 0.46
N ALA A 219 8.17 12.64 1.59
CA ALA A 219 7.45 13.60 2.40
C ALA A 219 7.21 14.90 1.62
N THR A 220 8.23 15.51 1.01
CA THR A 220 8.06 16.74 0.22
C THR A 220 7.05 16.58 -0.92
N MET A 221 6.98 15.38 -1.48
CA MET A 221 6.08 15.04 -2.57
C MET A 221 4.63 14.87 -2.11
N ILE A 222 4.41 14.36 -0.89
CA ILE A 222 3.10 14.24 -0.24
C ILE A 222 2.65 15.56 0.39
N SER A 223 3.57 16.36 0.96
CA SER A 223 3.26 17.66 1.55
C SER A 223 2.73 18.67 0.52
N HIS A 224 3.14 18.54 -0.75
CA HIS A 224 2.57 19.32 -1.85
C HIS A 224 1.16 18.84 -2.26
N GLN A 225 0.73 17.66 -1.81
CA GLN A 225 -0.50 16.97 -2.22
C GLN A 225 -1.47 16.69 -1.06
N ASP A 226 -1.24 17.24 0.14
CA ASP A 226 -2.03 16.97 1.36
C ASP A 226 -3.52 17.41 1.22
N GLU A 227 -3.86 18.17 0.18
CA GLU A 227 -5.24 18.46 -0.22
C GLU A 227 -5.95 17.35 -1.03
N MET A 228 -5.24 16.29 -1.47
CA MET A 228 -5.80 15.26 -2.38
C MET A 228 -6.33 14.01 -1.66
N ILE A 229 -5.84 13.68 -0.46
CA ILE A 229 -6.38 12.56 0.34
C ILE A 229 -7.79 12.87 0.86
N GLN A 230 -8.12 14.15 1.04
CA GLN A 230 -9.48 14.61 1.33
C GLN A 230 -10.41 14.61 0.08
N ARG A 231 -9.89 14.39 -1.14
CA ARG A 231 -10.64 14.44 -2.40
C ARG A 231 -11.04 13.08 -2.96
N ILE A 232 -10.88 11.98 -2.23
CA ILE A 232 -11.52 10.71 -2.62
C ILE A 232 -13.05 10.88 -2.77
N ASP A 233 -13.66 11.82 -2.04
CA ASP A 233 -15.08 12.17 -2.20
C ASP A 233 -15.40 12.91 -3.51
N GLN A 234 -14.43 13.58 -4.17
CA GLN A 234 -14.69 14.43 -5.33
C GLN A 234 -14.81 13.67 -6.66
N ASP A 235 -14.13 12.53 -6.80
CA ASP A 235 -14.28 11.67 -7.99
C ASP A 235 -15.62 10.91 -8.02
N ILE A 236 -16.17 10.59 -6.84
CA ILE A 236 -17.54 10.06 -6.71
C ILE A 236 -18.54 11.14 -7.12
N ASP A 237 -18.35 12.39 -6.71
CA ASP A 237 -19.28 13.48 -7.02
C ASP A 237 -19.30 13.80 -8.53
N THR A 238 -18.13 13.79 -9.18
CA THR A 238 -18.04 14.00 -10.64
C THR A 238 -18.70 12.86 -11.42
N SER A 239 -18.48 11.60 -10.99
CA SER A 239 -19.15 10.44 -11.57
C SER A 239 -20.67 10.47 -11.33
N MET A 240 -21.09 10.89 -10.14
CA MET A 240 -22.50 11.07 -9.79
C MET A 240 -23.15 12.17 -10.63
N HIS A 241 -22.42 13.26 -10.92
CA HIS A 241 -22.88 14.33 -11.79
C HIS A 241 -23.09 13.85 -13.23
N ASN A 242 -22.13 13.12 -13.79
CA ASN A 242 -22.23 12.54 -15.13
C ASN A 242 -23.39 11.53 -15.24
N ILE A 243 -23.61 10.71 -14.20
CA ILE A 243 -24.75 9.78 -14.13
C ILE A 243 -26.08 10.53 -14.06
N ARG A 244 -26.17 11.61 -13.26
CA ARG A 244 -27.39 12.45 -13.14
C ARG A 244 -27.71 13.17 -14.44
N GLN A 245 -26.70 13.69 -15.14
CA GLN A 245 -26.89 14.28 -16.47
C GLN A 245 -27.41 13.22 -17.46
N GLY A 246 -26.81 12.03 -17.50
CA GLY A 246 -27.28 10.92 -18.33
C GLY A 246 -28.72 10.49 -18.01
N GLN A 247 -29.10 10.45 -16.74
CA GLN A 247 -30.48 10.17 -16.32
C GLN A 247 -31.47 11.25 -16.79
N THR A 248 -31.06 12.51 -16.73
CA THR A 248 -31.90 13.64 -17.17
C THR A 248 -32.14 13.58 -18.68
N GLU A 249 -31.11 13.26 -19.47
CA GLU A 249 -31.23 13.09 -20.92
C GLU A 249 -32.14 11.90 -21.31
N LEU A 250 -32.02 10.77 -20.59
CA LEU A 250 -32.91 9.62 -20.80
C LEU A 250 -34.36 9.97 -20.50
N LEU A 251 -34.62 10.76 -19.45
CA LEU A 251 -35.95 11.18 -19.05
C LEU A 251 -36.55 12.19 -20.05
N ASN A 252 -35.72 13.11 -20.56
CA ASN A 252 -36.10 14.03 -21.64
C ASN A 252 -36.45 13.28 -22.93
N TYR A 253 -35.64 12.29 -23.31
CA TYR A 253 -35.92 11.45 -24.47
C TYR A 253 -37.23 10.64 -24.30
N PHE A 254 -37.44 10.06 -23.11
CA PHE A 254 -38.68 9.35 -22.79
C PHE A 254 -39.91 10.26 -22.88
N ASN A 255 -39.84 11.47 -22.34
CA ASN A 255 -40.94 12.45 -22.40
C ASN A 255 -41.25 12.88 -23.85
N ARG A 256 -40.22 13.04 -24.68
CA ARG A 256 -40.38 13.33 -26.11
C ARG A 256 -41.07 12.17 -26.86
N ILE A 257 -40.69 10.93 -26.55
CA ILE A 257 -41.31 9.73 -27.15
C ILE A 257 -42.75 9.52 -26.66
N SER A 258 -43.03 9.79 -25.39
CA SER A 258 -44.36 9.67 -24.77
C SER A 258 -45.33 10.71 -25.35
N SER A 259 -44.87 11.95 -25.53
CA SER A 259 -45.65 13.04 -26.15
C SER A 259 -46.14 12.70 -27.55
N ASN A 260 -45.28 12.09 -28.37
CA ASN A 260 -45.63 11.71 -29.75
C ASN A 260 -46.78 10.69 -29.81
N ARG A 261 -46.95 9.83 -28.79
CA ARG A 261 -48.07 8.87 -28.72
C ARG A 261 -49.40 9.55 -28.39
N ALA A 262 -49.40 10.60 -27.59
CA ALA A 262 -50.60 11.38 -27.33
C ALA A 262 -51.00 12.23 -28.56
N LEU A 263 -50.01 12.74 -29.29
CA LEU A 263 -50.23 13.53 -30.51
C LEU A 263 -50.79 12.67 -31.65
N ILE A 264 -50.22 11.49 -31.90
CA ILE A 264 -50.72 10.57 -32.94
C ILE A 264 -52.16 10.12 -32.65
N LEU A 265 -52.50 9.91 -31.37
CA LEU A 265 -53.85 9.49 -30.96
C LEU A 265 -54.88 10.60 -31.21
N LYS A 266 -54.52 11.87 -30.99
CA LYS A 266 -55.38 13.02 -31.32
C LYS A 266 -55.60 13.15 -32.83
N VAL A 267 -54.56 13.00 -33.64
CA VAL A 267 -54.67 13.05 -35.11
C VAL A 267 -55.54 11.90 -35.63
N PHE A 268 -55.36 10.69 -35.08
CA PHE A 268 -56.17 9.54 -35.44
C PHE A 268 -57.65 9.72 -35.08
N ALA A 269 -57.96 10.28 -33.90
CA ALA A 269 -59.33 10.56 -33.50
C ALA A 269 -60.02 11.56 -34.45
N ILE A 270 -59.32 12.63 -34.86
CA ILE A 270 -59.85 13.61 -35.82
C ILE A 270 -60.12 12.94 -37.18
N LEU A 271 -59.18 12.11 -37.66
CA LEU A 271 -59.35 11.34 -38.90
C LEU A 271 -60.54 10.37 -38.81
N PHE A 272 -60.71 9.70 -37.67
CA PHE A 272 -61.81 8.77 -37.44
C PHE A 272 -63.17 9.50 -37.45
N THR A 273 -63.28 10.64 -36.77
CA THR A 273 -64.49 11.46 -36.81
C THR A 273 -64.80 11.93 -38.24
N PHE A 274 -63.79 12.32 -39.01
CA PHE A 274 -63.97 12.73 -40.41
C PHE A 274 -64.50 11.59 -41.29
N ILE A 275 -63.96 10.38 -41.12
CA ILE A 275 -64.43 9.19 -41.85
C ILE A 275 -65.89 8.88 -41.51
N VAL A 276 -66.25 8.88 -40.22
CA VAL A 276 -67.62 8.62 -39.79
C VAL A 276 -68.59 9.68 -40.34
N PHE A 277 -68.20 10.95 -40.30
CA PHE A 277 -69.00 12.04 -40.87
C PHE A 277 -69.20 11.87 -42.39
N PHE A 278 -68.13 11.58 -43.13
CA PHE A 278 -68.20 11.37 -44.57
C PHE A 278 -69.10 10.20 -44.95
N VAL A 279 -69.00 9.07 -44.23
CA VAL A 279 -69.85 7.90 -44.49
C VAL A 279 -71.32 8.18 -44.21
N PHE A 280 -71.64 9.00 -43.21
CA PHE A 280 -73.03 9.25 -42.81
C PHE A 280 -73.72 10.39 -43.58
N PHE A 281 -72.95 11.37 -44.08
CA PHE A 281 -73.48 12.54 -44.80
C PHE A 281 -73.28 12.50 -46.31
N LEU A 282 -72.32 11.70 -46.82
CA LEU A 282 -72.01 11.58 -48.26
C LEU A 282 -72.36 10.21 -48.86
N SER A 283 -72.89 9.29 -48.05
CA SER A 283 -73.67 8.12 -48.50
C SER A 283 -75.15 8.37 -48.33
#